data_AF-F7VGM9-F1
#
_entry.id   AF-F7VGM9-F1
#
_cell.length_a   1.000
_cell.length_b   1.000
_cell.length_c   1.000
_cell.angle_alpha   90.00
_cell.angle_beta   90.00
_cell.angle_gamma   90.00
#
_symmetry.space_group_name_H-M   'P 1'
#
loop_
_entity.id
_entity.type
_entity.pdbx_description
1 polymer ?
#
loop_
_entity_poly.entity_id
_entity_poly.type
_entity_poly.pdbx_seq_one_letter_code
_entity_poly.pdbx_strand_id
1 'polypeptide(L)'
;MNKPAVSRRGILSASLATTAAAVPVVASSSPAGGQDAVLLDVLRRYWEAERAILAMEAGTEPPATASEYPAWESRFDGLIVDRERAIAQMADIRAMTAEGWQAKATILERCLPPRLRFPDAGLDDSEIRLALSLARDVAGGAA
;
A
#
# COMPACT_ATOMS: atom_id res chain seq x y z
N MET A 1 -40.03 39.08 21.25
CA MET A 1 -40.58 38.03 20.38
C MET A 1 -40.64 36.74 21.19
N ASN A 2 -41.86 36.30 21.50
CA ASN A 2 -42.17 35.07 22.23
C ASN A 2 -42.18 33.86 21.28
N LYS A 3 -41.56 32.74 21.68
CA LYS A 3 -42.20 31.41 21.69
C LYS A 3 -41.41 30.41 22.56
N PRO A 4 -42.09 29.43 23.20
CA PRO A 4 -41.57 28.66 24.34
C PRO A 4 -41.20 27.19 24.00
N ALA A 5 -40.49 26.58 24.96
CA ALA A 5 -40.49 25.18 25.44
C ALA A 5 -40.68 24.00 24.46
N VAL A 6 -39.86 22.95 24.61
CA VAL A 6 -40.30 21.61 25.05
C VAL A 6 -39.09 20.75 25.45
N SER A 7 -39.11 20.31 26.71
CA SER A 7 -38.32 19.22 27.27
C SER A 7 -38.94 17.88 26.84
N ARG A 8 -38.12 16.91 26.39
CA ARG A 8 -38.52 15.50 26.32
C ARG A 8 -37.54 14.64 27.10
N ARG A 9 -37.88 14.45 28.37
CA ARG A 9 -37.52 13.28 29.18
C ARG A 9 -38.15 12.02 28.59
N GLY A 10 -37.40 10.93 28.64
CA GLY A 10 -37.84 9.54 28.52
C GLY A 10 -36.56 8.70 28.56
N ILE A 11 -36.04 8.31 29.72
CA ILE A 11 -36.49 7.20 30.58
C ILE A 11 -36.98 6.02 29.76
N LEU A 12 -36.07 5.07 29.52
CA LEU A 12 -36.38 3.65 29.63
C LEU A 12 -35.20 2.95 30.31
N SER A 13 -35.38 2.73 31.61
CA SER A 13 -34.73 1.61 32.32
C SER A 13 -35.37 0.31 31.85
N ALA A 14 -34.56 -0.69 31.54
CA ALA A 14 -34.89 -2.10 31.76
C ALA A 14 -33.59 -2.91 31.83
N SER A 15 -33.47 -3.67 32.91
CA SER A 15 -32.29 -4.38 33.37
C SER A 15 -32.24 -5.83 32.87
N LEU A 16 -31.02 -6.38 32.93
CA LEU A 16 -30.65 -7.79 33.15
C LEU A 16 -30.94 -8.84 32.06
N ALA A 17 -29.87 -9.44 31.54
CA ALA A 17 -29.69 -10.90 31.58
C ALA A 17 -28.24 -11.30 31.29
N THR A 18 -27.71 -12.13 32.18
CA THR A 18 -26.43 -12.81 32.13
C THR A 18 -26.48 -13.97 31.13
N THR A 19 -25.58 -14.01 30.16
CA THR A 19 -25.06 -15.26 29.58
C THR A 19 -23.60 -15.09 29.22
N ALA A 20 -22.74 -15.64 30.07
CA ALA A 20 -21.36 -15.94 29.73
C ALA A 20 -21.36 -17.06 28.69
N ALA A 21 -21.20 -16.70 27.41
CA ALA A 21 -20.73 -17.62 26.40
C ALA A 21 -19.24 -17.32 26.21
N ALA A 22 -18.40 -18.13 26.82
CA ALA A 22 -16.98 -18.18 26.51
C ALA A 22 -16.83 -18.56 25.03
N VAL A 23 -16.71 -17.54 24.18
CA VAL A 23 -16.22 -17.75 22.83
C VAL A 23 -14.76 -18.13 22.97
N PRO A 24 -14.30 -19.29 22.48
CA PRO A 24 -12.88 -19.49 22.33
C PRO A 24 -12.45 -18.44 21.30
N VAL A 25 -11.84 -17.35 21.76
CA VAL A 25 -10.88 -16.61 20.95
C VAL A 25 -9.78 -17.61 20.71
N VAL A 26 -9.94 -18.37 19.62
CA VAL A 26 -8.81 -18.98 18.95
C VAL A 26 -8.00 -17.79 18.48
N ALA A 27 -7.08 -17.33 19.32
CA ALA A 27 -5.92 -16.60 18.88
C ALA A 27 -5.19 -17.57 17.95
N SER A 28 -5.61 -17.59 16.69
CA SER A 28 -4.84 -18.17 15.62
C SER A 28 -3.68 -17.20 15.45
N SER A 29 -2.66 -17.36 16.30
CA SER A 29 -1.32 -16.89 15.96
C SER A 29 -0.81 -17.81 14.86
N SER A 30 -1.44 -17.75 13.68
CA SER A 30 -0.71 -18.00 12.46
C SER A 30 0.49 -17.06 12.46
N PRO A 31 1.67 -17.47 11.99
CA PRO A 31 2.80 -16.57 11.89
C PRO A 31 2.47 -15.51 10.82
N ALA A 32 1.74 -14.47 11.22
CA ALA A 32 1.49 -13.24 10.46
C ALA A 32 2.81 -12.50 10.17
N GLY A 33 3.94 -12.96 10.72
CA GLY A 33 5.26 -12.39 10.50
C GLY A 33 6.01 -12.89 9.26
N GLY A 34 5.43 -13.76 8.43
CA GLY A 34 6.12 -14.27 7.24
C GLY A 34 5.99 -13.35 6.03
N GLN A 35 4.88 -13.46 5.32
CA GLN A 35 4.68 -12.81 4.03
C GLN A 35 4.47 -11.30 4.16
N ASP A 36 3.66 -10.84 5.11
CA ASP A 36 3.43 -9.40 5.31
C ASP A 36 4.70 -8.68 5.79
N ALA A 37 5.55 -9.32 6.60
CA ALA A 37 6.83 -8.72 6.97
C ALA A 37 7.75 -8.54 5.76
N VAL A 38 7.77 -9.53 4.84
CA VAL A 38 8.50 -9.40 3.57
C VAL A 38 7.89 -8.31 2.70
N LEU A 39 6.56 -8.24 2.61
CA LEU A 39 5.85 -7.19 1.87
C LEU A 39 6.23 -5.79 2.38
N LEU A 40 6.24 -5.60 3.70
CA LEU A 40 6.58 -4.33 4.32
C LEU A 40 8.07 -3.99 4.14
N ASP A 41 8.97 -4.96 4.09
CA ASP A 41 10.37 -4.71 3.74
C ASP A 41 10.52 -4.28 2.26
N VAL A 42 9.78 -4.92 1.34
CA VAL A 42 9.75 -4.48 -0.07
C VAL A 42 9.15 -3.07 -0.19
N LEU A 43 8.09 -2.77 0.55
CA LEU A 43 7.50 -1.43 0.61
C LEU A 43 8.51 -0.39 1.10
N ARG A 44 9.31 -0.72 2.13
CA ARG A 44 10.38 0.16 2.61
C ARG A 44 11.40 0.44 1.50
N ARG A 45 11.83 -0.58 0.76
CA ARG A 45 12.76 -0.43 -0.38
C ARG A 45 12.17 0.44 -1.50
N TYR A 46 10.89 0.25 -1.81
CA TYR A 46 10.18 1.14 -2.75
C TYR A 46 10.28 2.60 -2.31
N TRP A 47 9.98 2.90 -1.04
CA TRP A 47 10.04 4.28 -0.54
C TRP A 47 11.46 4.84 -0.46
N GLU A 48 12.47 3.99 -0.25
CA GLU A 48 13.88 4.39 -0.33
C GLU A 48 14.27 4.79 -1.74
N ALA A 49 13.93 3.98 -2.74
CA ALA A 49 14.17 4.29 -4.14
C ALA A 49 13.42 5.57 -4.57
N GLU A 50 12.13 5.67 -4.24
CA GLU A 50 11.32 6.85 -4.56
C GLU A 50 11.89 8.14 -3.96
N ARG A 51 12.28 8.12 -2.67
CA ARG A 51 12.90 9.29 -2.04
C ARG A 51 14.25 9.65 -2.66
N ALA A 52 15.03 8.65 -3.06
CA ALA A 52 16.31 8.89 -3.73
C ALA A 52 16.12 9.50 -5.13
N ILE A 53 15.12 9.04 -5.89
CA ILE A 53 14.73 9.62 -7.18
C ILE A 53 14.36 11.09 -6.99
N LEU A 54 13.41 11.36 -6.08
CA LEU A 54 12.96 12.72 -5.78
C LEU A 54 14.11 13.63 -5.31
N ALA A 55 15.06 13.09 -4.55
CA ALA A 55 16.24 13.84 -4.12
C ALA A 55 17.20 14.16 -5.28
N MET A 56 17.34 13.26 -6.26
CA MET A 56 18.12 13.51 -7.47
C MET A 56 17.42 14.52 -8.39
N GLU A 57 16.10 14.42 -8.56
CA GLU A 57 15.29 15.37 -9.36
C GLU A 57 15.26 16.77 -8.75
N ALA A 58 15.26 16.89 -7.41
CA ALA A 58 15.37 18.17 -6.73
C ALA A 58 16.80 18.74 -6.74
N GLY A 59 17.80 17.90 -7.04
CA GLY A 59 19.20 18.28 -7.15
C GLY A 59 19.51 18.99 -8.48
N THR A 60 20.77 19.40 -8.64
CA THR A 60 21.25 19.91 -9.92
C THR A 60 21.73 18.74 -10.78
N GLU A 61 21.02 18.49 -11.86
CA GLU A 61 21.47 17.57 -12.92
C GLU A 61 22.78 18.10 -13.54
N PRO A 62 23.84 17.28 -13.65
CA PRO A 62 25.05 17.67 -14.35
C PRO A 62 24.77 17.93 -15.83
N PRO A 63 25.47 18.86 -16.49
CA PRO A 63 25.38 18.99 -17.95
C PRO A 63 25.74 17.67 -18.63
N ALA A 64 25.05 17.30 -19.72
CA ALA A 64 25.33 16.08 -20.49
C ALA A 64 26.79 15.98 -21.02
N THR A 65 27.50 17.11 -21.10
CA THR A 65 28.91 17.17 -21.49
C THR A 65 29.89 16.92 -20.33
N ALA A 66 29.41 16.88 -19.10
CA ALA A 66 30.23 16.71 -17.90
C ALA A 66 30.68 15.26 -17.74
N SER A 67 31.89 15.06 -17.21
CA SER A 67 32.47 13.73 -17.02
C SER A 67 31.67 12.85 -16.05
N GLU A 68 30.96 13.46 -15.11
CA GLU A 68 30.14 12.83 -14.09
C GLU A 68 28.73 12.47 -14.56
N TYR A 69 28.28 12.97 -15.72
CA TYR A 69 26.93 12.74 -16.22
C TYR A 69 26.61 11.24 -16.40
N PRO A 70 27.46 10.40 -17.02
CA PRO A 70 27.14 8.97 -17.15
C PRO A 70 26.96 8.24 -15.82
N ALA A 71 27.71 8.64 -14.78
CA ALA A 71 27.56 8.07 -13.44
C ALA A 71 26.29 8.54 -12.75
N TRP A 72 25.90 9.80 -12.97
CA TRP A 72 24.63 10.34 -12.48
C TRP A 72 23.44 9.66 -13.16
N GLU A 73 23.46 9.54 -14.49
CA GLU A 73 22.42 8.90 -15.30
C GLU A 73 22.26 7.43 -14.92
N SER A 74 23.35 6.68 -14.87
CA SER A 74 23.32 5.26 -14.45
C SER A 74 22.77 5.07 -13.03
N ARG A 75 23.04 6.01 -12.12
CA ARG A 75 22.47 5.98 -10.76
C ARG A 75 20.96 6.23 -10.81
N PHE A 76 20.52 7.20 -11.60
CA PHE A 76 19.10 7.53 -11.74
C PHE A 76 18.32 6.35 -12.32
N ASP A 77 18.81 5.75 -13.40
CA ASP A 77 18.24 4.55 -14.02
C ASP A 77 18.20 3.37 -13.04
N GLY A 78 19.27 3.16 -12.27
CA GLY A 78 19.31 2.12 -11.24
C GLY A 78 18.20 2.28 -10.19
N LEU A 79 17.91 3.51 -9.76
CA LEU A 79 16.83 3.78 -8.81
C LEU A 79 15.44 3.53 -9.43
N ILE A 80 15.25 3.88 -10.70
CA ILE A 80 14.00 3.57 -11.42
C ILE A 80 13.79 2.05 -11.47
N VAL A 81 14.83 1.30 -11.86
CA VAL A 81 14.78 -0.17 -11.92
C VAL A 81 14.50 -0.77 -10.54
N ASP A 82 15.11 -0.26 -9.49
CA ASP A 82 14.86 -0.75 -8.12
C ASP A 82 13.43 -0.47 -7.65
N ARG A 83 12.89 0.71 -7.98
CA ARG A 83 11.49 1.07 -7.71
C ARG A 83 10.53 0.14 -8.44
N GLU A 84 10.73 -0.08 -9.74
CA GLU A 84 9.88 -0.96 -10.56
C GLU A 84 9.97 -2.42 -10.08
N ARG A 85 11.17 -2.90 -9.76
CA ARG A 85 11.37 -4.23 -9.19
C ARG A 85 10.61 -4.41 -7.88
N ALA A 86 10.59 -3.38 -7.02
CA ALA A 86 9.84 -3.45 -5.77
C ALA A 86 8.32 -3.58 -6.02
N ILE A 87 7.76 -2.86 -7.01
CA ILE A 87 6.34 -3.00 -7.40
C ILE A 87 6.06 -4.43 -7.86
N ALA A 88 6.90 -4.97 -8.76
CA ALA A 88 6.76 -6.33 -9.24
C ALA A 88 6.82 -7.36 -8.09
N GLN A 89 7.77 -7.21 -7.15
CA GLN A 89 7.87 -8.07 -5.98
C GLN A 89 6.64 -7.99 -5.07
N MET A 90 6.10 -6.78 -4.83
CA MET A 90 4.87 -6.63 -4.05
C MET A 90 3.68 -7.33 -4.72
N ALA A 91 3.63 -7.37 -6.06
CA ALA A 91 2.58 -8.09 -6.78
C ALA A 91 2.64 -9.61 -6.54
N ASP A 92 3.83 -10.16 -6.36
CA ASP A 92 4.05 -11.61 -6.16
C ASP A 92 3.92 -12.05 -4.68
N ILE A 93 3.97 -11.11 -3.73
CA ILE A 93 3.81 -11.40 -2.30
C ILE A 93 2.34 -11.31 -1.91
N ARG A 94 1.75 -12.38 -1.41
CA ARG A 94 0.38 -12.37 -0.87
C ARG A 94 0.29 -11.53 0.41
N ALA A 95 -0.68 -10.61 0.46
CA ALA A 95 -0.95 -9.82 1.66
C ALA A 95 -2.05 -10.47 2.50
N MET A 96 -1.77 -10.74 3.77
CA MET A 96 -2.66 -11.49 4.67
C MET A 96 -3.37 -10.61 5.70
N THR A 97 -2.90 -9.38 5.89
CA THR A 97 -3.41 -8.41 6.85
C THR A 97 -3.93 -7.15 6.16
N ALA A 98 -4.78 -6.41 6.88
CA ALA A 98 -5.26 -5.10 6.45
C ALA A 98 -4.11 -4.11 6.20
N GLU A 99 -3.02 -4.21 6.95
CA GLU A 99 -1.82 -3.39 6.73
C GLU A 99 -1.15 -3.72 5.40
N GLY A 100 -0.99 -5.01 5.07
CA GLY A 100 -0.48 -5.44 3.77
C GLY A 100 -1.37 -5.01 2.60
N TRP A 101 -2.70 -5.05 2.77
CA TRP A 101 -3.64 -4.54 1.77
C TRP A 101 -3.47 -3.04 1.57
N GLN A 102 -3.39 -2.28 2.66
CA GLN A 102 -3.20 -0.84 2.63
C GLN A 102 -1.86 -0.45 1.97
N ALA A 103 -0.80 -1.23 2.23
CA ALA A 103 0.50 -1.04 1.60
C ALA A 103 0.38 -1.12 0.07
N LYS A 104 -0.22 -2.19 -0.46
CA LYS A 104 -0.43 -2.36 -1.91
C LYS A 104 -1.33 -1.26 -2.49
N ALA A 105 -2.44 -0.96 -1.81
CA ALA A 105 -3.38 0.07 -2.24
C ALA A 105 -2.72 1.45 -2.39
N THR A 106 -1.89 1.83 -1.42
CA THR A 106 -1.18 3.12 -1.44
C THR A 106 -0.26 3.26 -2.65
N ILE A 107 0.43 2.17 -3.04
CA ILE A 107 1.29 2.16 -4.23
C ILE A 107 0.44 2.27 -5.50
N LEU A 108 -0.66 1.52 -5.57
CA LEU A 108 -1.56 1.55 -6.72
C LEU A 108 -2.18 2.93 -6.96
N GLU A 109 -2.65 3.59 -5.90
CA GLU A 109 -3.23 4.94 -6.00
C GLU A 109 -2.24 5.94 -6.60
N ARG A 110 -0.95 5.78 -6.32
CA ARG A 110 0.11 6.65 -6.82
C ARG A 110 0.56 6.27 -8.23
N CYS A 111 0.81 5.00 -8.50
CA CYS A 111 1.50 4.54 -9.70
C CYS A 111 0.57 4.12 -10.84
N LEU A 112 -0.62 3.61 -10.55
CA LEU A 112 -1.52 3.08 -11.58
C LEU A 112 -2.14 4.18 -12.47
N PRO A 113 -2.61 5.35 -11.97
CA PRO A 113 -3.28 6.33 -12.82
C PRO A 113 -2.41 6.88 -13.97
N PRO A 114 -1.12 7.22 -13.77
CA PRO A 114 -0.24 7.61 -14.87
C PRO A 114 -0.11 6.52 -15.95
N ARG A 115 0.04 5.25 -15.55
CA ARG A 115 0.18 4.10 -16.47
C ARG A 115 -1.07 3.87 -17.31
N LEU A 116 -2.26 4.06 -16.73
CA LEU A 116 -3.52 3.94 -17.47
C LEU A 116 -3.74 5.08 -18.48
N ARG A 117 -3.15 6.26 -18.24
CA ARG A 117 -3.24 7.42 -19.14
C ARG A 117 -2.26 7.34 -20.31
N PHE A 118 -1.10 6.74 -20.07
CA PHE A 118 -0.05 6.53 -21.07
C PHE A 118 0.31 5.05 -21.07
N PRO A 119 -0.60 4.18 -21.58
CA PRO A 119 -0.36 2.76 -21.58
C PRO A 119 0.87 2.45 -22.44
N ASP A 120 1.84 1.78 -21.84
CA ASP A 120 2.96 1.24 -22.59
C ASP A 120 2.47 0.08 -23.48
N ALA A 121 3.20 -0.24 -24.55
CA ALA A 121 2.76 -1.26 -25.50
C ALA A 121 2.77 -2.70 -24.93
N GLY A 122 3.31 -2.89 -23.72
CA GLY A 122 3.43 -4.18 -23.05
C GLY A 122 2.25 -4.51 -22.13
N LEU A 123 1.76 -5.76 -22.20
CA LEU A 123 0.71 -6.29 -21.32
C LEU A 123 1.21 -6.75 -19.94
N ASP A 124 2.53 -6.71 -19.68
CA ASP A 124 3.15 -7.15 -18.42
C ASP A 124 3.46 -5.99 -17.47
N ASP A 125 2.44 -5.18 -17.18
CA ASP A 125 2.57 -4.03 -16.30
C ASP A 125 2.49 -4.48 -14.82
N SER A 126 3.55 -4.21 -14.06
CA SER A 126 3.65 -4.60 -12.65
C SER A 126 2.55 -3.98 -11.78
N GLU A 127 2.06 -2.80 -12.14
CA GLU A 127 1.01 -2.08 -11.43
C GLU A 127 -0.34 -2.77 -11.66
N ILE A 128 -0.60 -3.27 -12.87
CA ILE A 128 -1.79 -4.08 -13.17
C ILE A 128 -1.72 -5.41 -12.41
N ARG A 129 -0.55 -6.08 -12.40
CA ARG A 129 -0.36 -7.31 -11.61
C ARG A 129 -0.56 -7.05 -10.11
N LEU A 130 -0.07 -5.93 -9.60
CA LEU A 130 -0.27 -5.53 -8.20
C LEU A 130 -1.75 -5.29 -7.88
N ALA A 131 -2.51 -4.67 -8.77
CA ALA A 131 -3.95 -4.46 -8.61
C ALA A 131 -4.72 -5.80 -8.55
N LEU A 132 -4.40 -6.73 -9.46
CA LEU A 132 -4.98 -8.07 -9.45
C LEU A 132 -4.58 -8.85 -8.20
N SER A 133 -3.34 -8.70 -7.74
CA SER A 133 -2.82 -9.30 -6.51
C SER A 133 -3.61 -8.82 -5.29
N LEU A 134 -3.78 -7.51 -5.13
CA LEU A 134 -4.59 -6.92 -4.06
C LEU A 134 -6.04 -7.40 -4.10
N ALA A 135 -6.65 -7.48 -5.30
CA ALA A 135 -8.02 -7.98 -5.43
C ALA A 135 -8.17 -9.43 -4.94
N ARG A 136 -7.19 -10.30 -5.22
CA ARG A 136 -7.17 -11.68 -4.73
C ARG A 136 -7.00 -11.73 -3.21
N ASP A 137 -6.10 -10.91 -2.67
CA ASP A 137 -5.82 -10.83 -1.24
C ASP A 137 -7.09 -10.43 -0.46
N VAL A 138 -7.80 -9.40 -0.91
CA VAL A 138 -9.04 -8.91 -0.29
C VAL A 138 -10.20 -9.89 -0.45
N ALA A 139 -10.29 -10.57 -1.59
CA ALA A 139 -11.33 -11.59 -1.82
C ALA A 139 -11.11 -12.88 -0.99
N GLY A 140 -10.01 -12.98 -0.23
CA GLY A 140 -9.66 -14.19 0.49
C GLY A 140 -9.22 -15.33 -0.42
N GLY A 141 -8.87 -15.03 -1.68
CA GLY A 141 -8.45 -16.02 -2.66
C GLY A 141 -7.22 -16.77 -2.16
N ALA A 142 -7.34 -18.09 -2.01
CA ALA A 142 -6.17 -18.95 -1.91
C ALA A 142 -5.45 -18.91 -3.26
N ALA A 143 -4.21 -18.43 -3.25
CA ALA A 143 -3.29 -18.59 -4.37
C ALA A 143 -2.95 -20.07 -4.57
#